data_AF-A0AAJ0IWE0-F1
#
_entry.id   AF-A0AAJ0IWE0-F1
#
_cell.length_a   1.000
_cell.length_b   1.000
_cell.length_c   1.000
_cell.angle_alpha   90.00
_cell.angle_beta   90.00
_cell.angle_gamma   90.00
#
_symmetry.space_group_name_H-M   'P 1'
#
loop_
_entity.id
_entity.type
_entity.pdbx_description
1 polymer ?
#
loop_
_entity_poly.entity_id
_entity_poly.type
_entity_poly.pdbx_seq_one_letter_code
_entity_poly.pdbx_strand_id
1 'polypeptide(L)'
;MATMLAAHREIGNAEHRAEVERLWDVPAGRISPNPGTPAVALFERLRAGSLKAVWIVCTNPVHSMPDVAGIRAALEQAELVIMQDAFSGTDTVPYADVLLPAASWGEKDGTVTNSERRITRVRKAVEAPGQARADWWIANEVARRLEARLAPATGAGLFAFDSTAQIFDEHRALTVGRDLDMGGVDYAVLDQSPQQWPFPAGATQGQARRYTDGVFATADGRARFHATPYRKVAEATSARFPMRLLTGRLRDQWHGMSRTGRVAAAYAHSPEPSLRMHPDDATRRGLVAGELVQVASKRGALVLPLELSDELRSGTVFAAMHWSGQTLSSGGINEVSTPAVDTRSYQPELKHAAVRVEKAVFGWHLLAARRGDALAMQQALQPLLRECGYASLRLHAEPLDDGGGQWAVLQAACERAPDAAWIDRLIAALQLPAGPDVLEYRDLRRGLMRRVGWRTQDDQSHIDGLLLTAAQPSDADRSLLTLALAGKPWPGARLAVFAPTRAAPSDPIVCTCMHVTARAIHTAINDGADVAQLKQRLGCGTICGSCIPQLTRLCRQPRLA
;
A
#
# COMPACT_ATOMS: atom_id res chain seq x y z
N MET A 1 -1.51 18.91 5.48
CA MET A 1 -1.54 19.96 6.52
C MET A 1 -2.49 21.05 6.04
N ALA A 2 -3.77 20.99 6.39
CA ALA A 2 -4.76 21.98 5.93
C ALA A 2 -4.81 23.23 6.82
N THR A 3 -4.24 23.16 8.03
CA THR A 3 -4.46 24.13 9.11
C THR A 3 -3.19 24.87 9.54
N MET A 4 -2.10 24.75 8.77
CA MET A 4 -0.79 25.35 9.09
C MET A 4 -0.19 26.00 7.85
N LEU A 5 0.69 26.96 8.09
CA LEU A 5 1.57 27.58 7.10
C LEU A 5 2.95 26.90 7.11
N ALA A 6 3.80 27.27 6.15
CA ALA A 6 5.16 26.73 6.04
C ALA A 6 6.01 27.02 7.30
N ALA A 7 6.97 26.13 7.58
CA ALA A 7 7.95 26.25 8.66
C ALA A 7 7.36 26.45 10.08
N HIS A 8 6.46 25.53 10.48
CA HIS A 8 5.81 25.50 11.80
C HIS A 8 5.08 26.81 12.16
N ARG A 9 4.47 27.47 11.18
CA ARG A 9 3.66 28.67 11.39
C ARG A 9 2.17 28.32 11.47
N GLU A 10 1.50 28.96 12.40
CA GLU A 10 0.05 28.82 12.61
C GLU A 10 -0.72 29.78 11.71
N ILE A 11 -1.65 29.27 10.91
CA ILE A 11 -2.44 30.08 9.98
C ILE A 11 -3.34 31.09 10.71
N GLY A 12 -3.79 30.79 11.93
CA GLY A 12 -4.63 31.68 12.74
C GLY A 12 -3.87 32.89 13.31
N ASN A 13 -2.53 32.82 13.42
CA ASN A 13 -1.72 33.90 13.96
C ASN A 13 -1.42 34.96 12.87
N ALA A 14 -1.78 36.22 13.14
CA ALA A 14 -1.59 37.32 12.20
C ALA A 14 -0.13 37.67 11.93
N GLU A 15 0.74 37.58 12.94
CA GLU A 15 2.18 37.82 12.80
C GLU A 15 2.82 36.77 11.89
N HIS A 16 2.47 35.49 12.11
CA HIS A 16 2.91 34.39 11.26
C HIS A 16 2.49 34.57 9.79
N ARG A 17 1.26 35.03 9.53
CA ARG A 17 0.81 35.33 8.16
C ARG A 17 1.64 36.46 7.57
N ALA A 18 1.81 37.56 8.30
CA ALA A 18 2.57 38.72 7.85
C ALA A 18 4.05 38.39 7.56
N GLU A 19 4.66 37.48 8.34
CA GLU A 19 6.02 36.97 8.05
C GLU A 19 6.08 36.25 6.70
N VAL A 20 5.14 35.34 6.44
CA VAL A 20 5.10 34.60 5.17
C VAL A 20 4.78 35.52 4.01
N GLU A 21 3.87 36.49 4.19
CA GLU A 21 3.54 37.47 3.18
C GLU A 21 4.75 38.32 2.77
N ARG A 22 5.55 38.77 3.74
CA ARG A 22 6.82 39.48 3.47
C ARG A 22 7.84 38.60 2.76
N LEU A 23 7.98 37.34 3.17
CA LEU A 23 8.96 36.42 2.58
C LEU A 23 8.61 35.99 1.16
N TRP A 24 7.32 35.91 0.83
CA TRP A 24 6.83 35.60 -0.52
C TRP A 24 6.53 36.84 -1.36
N ASP A 25 6.83 38.04 -0.86
CA ASP A 25 6.55 39.31 -1.54
C ASP A 25 5.09 39.45 -2.02
N VAL A 26 4.14 38.96 -1.21
CA VAL A 26 2.71 39.13 -1.47
C VAL A 26 2.12 40.24 -0.61
N PRO A 27 1.09 40.97 -1.09
CA PRO A 27 0.50 42.07 -0.33
C PRO A 27 0.04 41.65 1.07
N ALA A 28 0.24 42.53 2.04
CA ALA A 28 -0.19 42.28 3.41
C ALA A 28 -1.70 41.98 3.49
N GLY A 29 -2.07 40.95 4.26
CA GLY A 29 -3.45 40.48 4.41
C GLY A 29 -3.96 39.62 3.26
N ARG A 30 -3.10 39.23 2.29
CA ARG A 30 -3.49 38.37 1.18
C ARG A 30 -3.69 36.92 1.61
N ILE A 31 -2.96 36.43 2.61
CA ILE A 31 -3.14 35.08 3.14
C ILE A 31 -4.36 35.07 4.08
N SER A 32 -5.33 34.21 3.75
CA SER A 32 -6.54 34.03 4.54
C SER A 32 -6.23 33.64 6.00
N PRO A 33 -6.91 34.22 7.00
CA PRO A 33 -6.79 33.80 8.40
C PRO A 33 -7.50 32.45 8.67
N ASN A 34 -8.36 32.01 7.76
CA ASN A 34 -9.17 30.81 7.94
C ASN A 34 -8.38 29.55 7.55
N PRO A 35 -8.28 28.55 8.44
CA PRO A 35 -7.72 27.25 8.11
C PRO A 35 -8.41 26.60 6.90
N GLY A 36 -7.62 25.90 6.09
CA GLY A 36 -8.14 25.03 5.04
C GLY A 36 -8.91 23.85 5.60
N THR A 37 -9.70 23.19 4.75
CA THR A 37 -10.53 22.06 5.15
C THR A 37 -9.68 20.77 5.29
N PRO A 38 -9.72 20.08 6.45
CA PRO A 38 -9.06 18.78 6.63
C PRO A 38 -9.60 17.70 5.68
N ALA A 39 -8.81 16.66 5.42
CA ALA A 39 -9.07 15.69 4.35
C ALA A 39 -10.45 15.01 4.40
N VAL A 40 -10.91 14.53 5.56
CA VAL A 40 -12.24 13.88 5.66
C VAL A 40 -13.35 14.87 5.31
N ALA A 41 -13.34 16.05 5.94
CA ALA A 41 -14.31 17.11 5.66
C ALA A 41 -14.20 17.67 4.23
N LEU A 42 -13.02 17.61 3.60
CA LEU A 42 -12.81 18.04 2.22
C LEU A 42 -13.67 17.20 1.27
N PHE A 43 -13.67 15.88 1.42
CA PHE A 43 -14.49 15.00 0.59
C PHE A 43 -15.98 15.11 0.92
N GLU A 44 -16.35 15.38 2.19
CA GLU A 44 -17.74 15.70 2.53
C GLU A 44 -18.21 16.98 1.82
N ARG A 45 -17.37 18.03 1.78
CA ARG A 45 -17.68 19.28 1.09
C ARG A 45 -17.76 19.11 -0.42
N LEU A 46 -16.92 18.25 -0.99
CA LEU A 46 -16.92 17.89 -2.41
C LEU A 46 -18.23 17.16 -2.76
N ARG A 47 -18.60 16.15 -1.97
CA ARG A 47 -19.89 15.44 -2.10
C ARG A 47 -21.10 16.36 -1.93
N ALA A 48 -21.01 17.37 -1.07
CA ALA A 48 -22.06 18.36 -0.87
C ALA A 48 -22.12 19.45 -1.96
N GLY A 49 -21.17 19.47 -2.91
CA GLY A 49 -21.10 20.49 -3.97
C GLY A 49 -20.58 21.86 -3.51
N SER A 50 -20.23 22.02 -2.23
CA SER A 50 -19.67 23.28 -1.68
C SER A 50 -18.18 23.46 -1.99
N LEU A 51 -17.52 22.39 -2.42
CA LEU A 51 -16.19 22.38 -3.01
C LEU A 51 -16.35 21.78 -4.40
N LYS A 52 -15.78 22.45 -5.42
CA LYS A 52 -16.00 22.09 -6.84
C LYS A 52 -14.86 21.29 -7.44
N ALA A 53 -13.63 21.61 -7.06
CA ALA A 53 -12.43 21.03 -7.64
C ALA A 53 -11.51 20.45 -6.55
N VAL A 54 -10.81 19.37 -6.87
CA VAL A 54 -9.79 18.76 -6.02
C VAL A 54 -8.56 18.40 -6.84
N TRP A 55 -7.38 18.77 -6.34
CA TRP A 55 -6.09 18.34 -6.90
C TRP A 55 -5.41 17.39 -5.91
N ILE A 56 -5.35 16.12 -6.31
CA ILE A 56 -4.85 15.00 -5.53
C ILE A 56 -3.43 14.70 -5.99
N VAL A 57 -2.47 14.84 -5.08
CA VAL A 57 -1.04 14.66 -5.38
C VAL A 57 -0.48 13.50 -4.57
N CYS A 58 0.07 12.49 -5.24
CA CYS A 58 0.76 11.34 -4.64
C CYS A 58 -0.03 10.61 -3.54
N THR A 59 -1.36 10.49 -3.68
CA THR A 59 -2.22 9.77 -2.73
C THR A 59 -3.39 9.11 -3.44
N ASN A 60 -3.92 8.05 -2.85
CA ASN A 60 -5.01 7.23 -3.41
C ASN A 60 -6.20 7.20 -2.43
N PRO A 61 -7.01 8.28 -2.32
CA PRO A 61 -8.08 8.41 -1.33
C PRO A 61 -9.16 7.34 -1.45
N VAL A 62 -9.47 6.82 -2.63
CA VAL A 62 -10.45 5.72 -2.80
C VAL A 62 -10.04 4.46 -2.03
N HIS A 63 -8.75 4.30 -1.74
CA HIS A 63 -8.24 3.21 -0.92
C HIS A 63 -7.88 3.65 0.52
N SER A 64 -7.21 4.80 0.67
CA SER A 64 -6.55 5.18 1.91
C SER A 64 -7.45 5.91 2.91
N MET A 65 -8.56 6.49 2.45
CA MET A 65 -9.53 7.19 3.31
C MET A 65 -10.57 6.22 3.89
N PRO A 66 -11.11 6.51 5.10
CA PRO A 66 -12.30 5.81 5.59
C PRO A 66 -13.53 6.18 4.75
N ASP A 67 -14.63 5.44 4.94
CA ASP A 67 -15.88 5.66 4.20
C ASP A 67 -15.66 5.70 2.68
N VAL A 68 -15.02 4.66 2.15
CA VAL A 68 -14.64 4.55 0.74
C VAL A 68 -15.82 4.83 -0.21
N ALA A 69 -17.03 4.39 0.13
CA ALA A 69 -18.23 4.67 -0.66
C ALA A 69 -18.53 6.19 -0.72
N GLY A 70 -18.46 6.89 0.41
CA GLY A 70 -18.59 8.34 0.47
C GLY A 70 -17.51 9.08 -0.33
N ILE A 71 -16.28 8.57 -0.35
CA ILE A 71 -15.17 9.13 -1.14
C ILE A 71 -15.42 8.97 -2.64
N ARG A 72 -15.88 7.79 -3.10
CA ARG A 72 -16.22 7.56 -4.51
C ARG A 72 -17.32 8.51 -4.96
N ALA A 73 -18.41 8.61 -4.18
CA ALA A 73 -19.51 9.54 -4.45
C ALA A 73 -19.04 11.01 -4.45
N ALA A 74 -18.10 11.38 -3.58
CA ALA A 74 -17.53 12.73 -3.57
C ALA A 74 -16.77 13.04 -4.86
N LEU A 75 -15.96 12.10 -5.34
CA LEU A 75 -15.18 12.26 -6.57
C LEU A 75 -16.07 12.27 -7.82
N GLU A 76 -17.11 11.44 -7.87
CA GLU A 76 -18.11 11.44 -8.95
C GLU A 76 -18.89 12.77 -9.03
N GLN A 77 -19.08 13.45 -7.91
CA GLN A 77 -19.81 14.72 -7.82
C GLN A 77 -18.94 15.96 -8.10
N ALA A 78 -17.62 15.82 -8.06
CA ALA A 78 -16.70 16.93 -8.29
C ALA A 78 -16.83 17.49 -9.71
N GLU A 79 -16.70 18.81 -9.87
CA GLU A 79 -16.65 19.45 -11.19
C GLU A 79 -15.28 19.28 -11.86
N LEU A 80 -14.23 19.04 -11.06
CA LEU A 80 -12.89 18.80 -11.56
C LEU A 80 -12.04 17.99 -10.56
N VAL A 81 -11.54 16.84 -11.01
CA VAL A 81 -10.58 15.99 -10.29
C VAL A 81 -9.27 15.95 -11.06
N ILE A 82 -8.23 16.57 -10.49
CA ILE A 82 -6.87 16.49 -11.01
C ILE A 82 -6.11 15.47 -10.18
N MET A 83 -5.53 14.47 -10.84
CA MET A 83 -4.69 13.45 -10.19
C MET A 83 -3.25 13.58 -10.71
N GLN A 84 -2.33 13.82 -9.79
CA GLN A 84 -0.89 13.85 -10.05
C GLN A 84 -0.22 12.67 -9.34
N ASP A 85 0.15 11.65 -10.10
CA ASP A 85 0.72 10.41 -9.57
C ASP A 85 1.72 9.80 -10.56
N ALA A 86 2.62 8.96 -10.04
CA ALA A 86 3.55 8.16 -10.83
C ALA A 86 2.91 6.85 -11.32
N PHE A 87 1.76 6.46 -10.77
CA PHE A 87 1.11 5.17 -11.05
C PHE A 87 -0.33 5.37 -11.54
N SER A 88 -0.61 4.90 -12.76
CA SER A 88 -1.93 5.01 -13.40
C SER A 88 -2.95 3.95 -12.95
N GLY A 89 -2.52 2.89 -12.25
CA GLY A 89 -3.41 1.79 -11.83
C GLY A 89 -4.12 1.98 -10.49
N THR A 90 -3.96 3.12 -9.82
CA THR A 90 -4.51 3.31 -8.48
C THR A 90 -6.03 3.52 -8.49
N ASP A 91 -6.69 3.16 -7.39
CA ASP A 91 -8.16 3.17 -7.27
C ASP A 91 -8.82 4.53 -7.46
N THR A 92 -8.04 5.61 -7.34
CA THR A 92 -8.53 6.99 -7.51
C THR A 92 -8.44 7.46 -8.97
N VAL A 93 -7.55 6.88 -9.79
CA VAL A 93 -7.36 7.29 -11.19
C VAL A 93 -8.63 7.23 -12.03
N PRO A 94 -9.53 6.22 -11.89
CA PRO A 94 -10.78 6.18 -12.66
C PRO A 94 -11.71 7.38 -12.47
N TYR A 95 -11.50 8.19 -11.43
CA TYR A 95 -12.30 9.38 -11.15
C TYR A 95 -11.63 10.68 -11.58
N ALA A 96 -10.43 10.64 -12.17
CA ALA A 96 -9.70 11.82 -12.57
C ALA A 96 -10.17 12.34 -13.94
N ASP A 97 -10.47 13.63 -14.03
CA ASP A 97 -10.67 14.33 -15.30
C ASP A 97 -9.33 14.66 -15.97
N VAL A 98 -8.31 14.92 -15.15
CA VAL A 98 -6.95 15.25 -15.61
C VAL A 98 -5.94 14.38 -14.87
N LEU A 99 -5.09 13.69 -15.65
CA LEU A 99 -3.95 12.93 -15.14
C LEU A 99 -2.64 13.64 -15.47
N LEU A 100 -1.87 13.98 -14.45
CA LEU A 100 -0.55 14.62 -14.57
C LEU A 100 0.54 13.60 -14.17
N PRO A 101 1.30 13.03 -15.12
CA PRO A 101 2.29 12.00 -14.82
C PRO A 101 3.46 12.58 -14.02
N ALA A 102 3.62 12.11 -12.78
CA ALA A 102 4.68 12.55 -11.88
C ALA A 102 5.89 11.60 -11.93
N ALA A 103 7.10 12.16 -11.81
CA ALA A 103 8.33 11.39 -11.67
C ALA A 103 8.43 10.73 -10.29
N SER A 104 8.92 9.49 -10.24
CA SER A 104 9.14 8.71 -9.02
C SER A 104 10.45 9.09 -8.31
N TRP A 105 10.72 8.47 -7.15
CA TRP A 105 11.85 8.80 -6.27
C TRP A 105 13.21 8.82 -6.97
N GLY A 106 13.52 7.80 -7.79
CA GLY A 106 14.82 7.69 -8.48
C GLY A 106 14.96 8.58 -9.73
N GLU A 107 13.87 9.25 -10.14
CA GLU A 107 13.77 10.01 -11.38
C GLU A 107 13.84 11.52 -11.17
N LYS A 108 13.90 11.94 -9.90
CA LYS A 108 13.89 13.34 -9.49
C LYS A 108 14.95 13.63 -8.44
N ASP A 109 15.14 14.91 -8.26
CA ASP A 109 16.14 15.48 -7.39
C ASP A 109 15.45 16.21 -6.22
N GLY A 110 16.10 16.30 -5.06
CA GLY A 110 15.61 17.11 -3.94
C GLY A 110 16.15 16.67 -2.58
N THR A 111 15.31 16.77 -1.55
CA THR A 111 15.64 16.32 -0.20
C THR A 111 14.48 15.52 0.41
N VAL A 112 14.82 14.64 1.34
CA VAL A 112 13.84 13.97 2.22
C VAL A 112 14.23 14.19 3.66
N THR A 113 13.25 14.37 4.53
CA THR A 113 13.46 14.47 5.99
C THR A 113 12.84 13.26 6.66
N ASN A 114 13.63 12.48 7.40
CA ASN A 114 13.14 11.29 8.11
C ASN A 114 12.61 11.62 9.52
N SER A 115 12.13 10.60 10.23
CA SER A 115 11.52 10.74 11.57
C SER A 115 12.45 11.30 12.66
N GLU A 116 13.76 11.21 12.47
CA GLU A 116 14.75 11.80 13.39
C GLU A 116 15.22 13.19 12.95
N ARG A 117 14.47 13.85 12.05
CA ARG A 117 14.74 15.18 11.51
C ARG A 117 15.94 15.25 10.57
N ARG A 118 16.45 14.10 10.12
CA ARG A 118 17.61 14.05 9.23
C ARG A 118 17.20 14.33 7.80
N ILE A 119 17.72 15.42 7.26
CA ILE A 119 17.62 15.87 5.89
C ILE A 119 18.68 15.12 5.08
N THR A 120 18.24 14.42 4.05
CA THR A 120 19.11 13.65 3.15
C THR A 120 18.90 14.13 1.73
N ARG A 121 20.00 14.28 0.99
CA ARG A 121 19.98 14.59 -0.44
C ARG A 121 19.42 13.40 -1.24
N VAL A 122 18.41 13.66 -2.06
CA VAL A 122 17.94 12.75 -3.11
C VAL A 122 18.50 13.21 -4.43
N ARG A 123 19.21 12.32 -5.13
CA ARG A 123 19.75 12.57 -6.46
C ARG A 123 18.99 11.75 -7.49
N LYS A 124 18.75 12.37 -8.64
CA LYS A 124 18.25 11.66 -9.81
C LYS A 124 19.25 10.55 -10.20
N ALA A 125 18.77 9.33 -10.30
CA ALA A 125 19.56 8.15 -10.70
C ALA A 125 19.23 7.69 -12.12
N VAL A 126 18.00 7.92 -12.59
CA VAL A 126 17.52 7.55 -13.93
C VAL A 126 16.65 8.66 -14.52
N GLU A 127 16.45 8.64 -15.83
CA GLU A 127 15.52 9.56 -16.50
C GLU A 127 14.06 9.21 -16.18
N ALA A 128 13.22 10.24 -16.06
CA ALA A 128 11.77 10.04 -15.88
C ALA A 128 11.16 9.46 -17.16
N PRO A 129 10.23 8.49 -17.07
CA PRO A 129 9.66 7.85 -18.24
C PRO A 129 8.70 8.78 -19.00
N GLY A 130 8.80 8.75 -20.33
CA GLY A 130 7.87 9.45 -21.23
C GLY A 130 7.76 10.95 -20.94
N GLN A 131 6.55 11.41 -20.63
CA GLN A 131 6.27 12.81 -20.32
C GLN A 131 6.25 13.12 -18.82
N ALA A 132 6.65 12.18 -17.97
CA ALA A 132 6.65 12.40 -16.53
C ALA A 132 7.56 13.57 -16.14
N ARG A 133 7.13 14.35 -15.15
CA ARG A 133 7.86 15.50 -14.62
C ARG A 133 7.88 15.46 -13.10
N ALA A 134 8.90 16.05 -12.49
CA ALA A 134 8.95 16.14 -11.03
C ALA A 134 7.76 16.93 -10.49
N ASP A 135 7.25 16.56 -9.31
CA ASP A 135 6.05 17.17 -8.73
C ASP A 135 6.14 18.69 -8.60
N TRP A 136 7.30 19.18 -8.18
CA TRP A 136 7.55 20.62 -8.03
C TRP A 136 7.46 21.35 -9.37
N TRP A 137 7.90 20.72 -10.46
CA TRP A 137 7.86 21.31 -11.79
C TRP A 137 6.42 21.44 -12.26
N ILE A 138 5.61 20.39 -12.04
CA ILE A 138 4.17 20.41 -12.37
C ILE A 138 3.47 21.52 -11.58
N ALA A 139 3.72 21.61 -10.27
CA ALA A 139 3.16 22.66 -9.43
C ALA A 139 3.57 24.06 -9.91
N ASN A 140 4.86 24.26 -10.21
CA ASN A 140 5.40 25.52 -10.70
C ASN A 140 4.78 25.94 -12.04
N GLU A 141 4.67 25.02 -12.99
CA GLU A 141 4.13 25.29 -14.33
C GLU A 141 2.62 25.60 -14.31
N VAL A 142 1.86 24.91 -13.46
CA VAL A 142 0.44 25.24 -13.23
C VAL A 142 0.33 26.63 -12.62
N ALA A 143 1.14 26.93 -11.60
CA ALA A 143 1.13 28.22 -10.93
C ALA A 143 1.49 29.39 -11.87
N ARG A 144 2.53 29.25 -12.71
CA ARG A 144 2.89 30.24 -13.74
C ARG A 144 1.76 30.53 -14.72
N ARG A 145 1.04 29.49 -15.16
CA ARG A 145 -0.10 29.64 -16.10
C ARG A 145 -1.31 30.30 -15.44
N LEU A 146 -1.52 30.06 -14.14
CA LEU A 146 -2.55 30.73 -13.37
C LEU A 146 -2.19 32.19 -13.12
N GLU A 147 -0.94 32.48 -12.72
CA GLU A 147 -0.43 33.84 -12.54
C GLU A 147 -0.63 34.69 -13.80
N ALA A 148 -0.22 34.18 -14.97
CA ALA A 148 -0.38 34.85 -16.26
C ALA A 148 -1.86 35.15 -16.63
N ARG A 149 -2.83 34.45 -16.03
CA ARG A 149 -4.26 34.66 -16.24
C ARG A 149 -4.92 35.54 -15.17
N LEU A 150 -4.40 35.52 -13.95
CA LEU A 150 -5.02 36.16 -12.78
C LEU A 150 -4.48 37.57 -12.49
N ALA A 151 -3.25 37.88 -12.89
CA ALA A 151 -2.62 39.16 -12.55
C ALA A 151 -2.37 40.04 -13.80
N PRO A 152 -2.56 41.37 -13.72
CA PRO A 152 -1.84 42.29 -14.60
C PRO A 152 -0.34 42.20 -14.25
N ALA A 153 0.53 42.20 -15.27
CA ALA A 153 1.97 41.98 -15.12
C ALA A 153 2.63 42.93 -14.11
N THR A 154 2.78 42.51 -12.86
CA THR A 154 3.64 43.17 -11.88
C THR A 154 4.96 42.41 -11.81
N GLY A 155 6.06 43.05 -12.21
CA GLY A 155 7.43 42.62 -11.88
C GLY A 155 7.83 41.18 -12.24
N ALA A 156 8.77 40.63 -11.47
CA ALA A 156 9.22 39.24 -11.55
C ALA A 156 8.10 38.31 -11.03
N GLY A 157 7.75 37.27 -11.79
CA GLY A 157 6.67 36.36 -11.41
C GLY A 157 6.97 35.56 -10.14
N LEU A 158 5.92 35.22 -9.38
CA LEU A 158 5.99 34.51 -8.09
C LEU A 158 6.47 33.05 -8.21
N PHE A 159 6.41 32.47 -9.41
CA PHE A 159 6.65 31.04 -9.65
C PHE A 159 7.73 30.80 -10.70
N ALA A 160 8.88 31.46 -10.58
CA ALA A 160 10.01 31.34 -11.51
C ALA A 160 11.13 30.41 -11.00
N PHE A 161 10.77 29.26 -10.40
CA PHE A 161 11.76 28.28 -9.94
C PHE A 161 12.29 27.43 -11.09
N ASP A 162 13.62 27.40 -11.24
CA ASP A 162 14.33 26.59 -12.24
C ASP A 162 14.99 25.35 -11.62
N SER A 163 15.08 25.29 -10.28
CA SER A 163 15.73 24.18 -9.58
C SER A 163 15.16 23.89 -8.19
N THR A 164 15.37 22.66 -7.75
CA THR A 164 15.05 22.20 -6.38
C THR A 164 15.92 22.89 -5.32
N ALA A 165 17.11 23.35 -5.70
CA ALA A 165 17.98 24.14 -4.84
C ALA A 165 17.32 25.47 -4.48
N GLN A 166 16.82 26.23 -5.46
CA GLN A 166 16.10 27.50 -5.21
C GLN A 166 14.87 27.32 -4.33
N ILE A 167 14.09 26.25 -4.53
CA ILE A 167 12.95 25.92 -3.68
C ILE A 167 13.42 25.61 -2.24
N PHE A 168 14.54 24.90 -2.11
CA PHE A 168 15.14 24.61 -0.81
C PHE A 168 15.75 25.85 -0.14
N ASP A 169 16.32 26.79 -0.91
CA ASP A 169 16.78 28.11 -0.45
C ASP A 169 15.59 28.92 0.12
N GLU A 170 14.47 28.99 -0.60
CA GLU A 170 13.27 29.66 -0.09
C GLU A 170 12.75 28.97 1.19
N HIS A 171 12.67 27.63 1.19
CA HIS A 171 12.21 26.90 2.36
C HIS A 171 13.12 27.16 3.57
N ARG A 172 14.45 27.13 3.41
CA ARG A 172 15.35 27.37 4.55
C ARG A 172 15.24 28.81 5.05
N ALA A 173 15.05 29.79 4.17
CA ALA A 173 14.84 31.19 4.57
C ALA A 173 13.61 31.34 5.49
N LEU A 174 12.54 30.59 5.22
CA LEU A 174 11.35 30.55 6.08
C LEU A 174 11.62 30.00 7.49
N THR A 175 12.71 29.26 7.70
CA THR A 175 13.04 28.61 8.99
C THR A 175 13.99 29.41 9.87
N VAL A 176 14.68 30.42 9.34
CA VAL A 176 15.73 31.16 10.06
C VAL A 176 15.17 31.79 11.35
N GLY A 177 15.86 31.58 12.47
CA GLY A 177 15.47 32.05 13.80
C GLY A 177 14.35 31.27 14.46
N ARG A 178 13.86 30.17 13.86
CA ARG A 178 12.79 29.31 14.42
C ARG A 178 13.34 28.05 15.06
N ASP A 179 12.46 27.31 15.73
CA ASP A 179 12.78 26.04 16.39
C ASP A 179 13.35 24.97 15.46
N LEU A 180 13.07 25.08 14.15
CA LEU A 180 13.51 24.18 13.11
C LEU A 180 14.64 24.74 12.23
N ASP A 181 15.27 25.85 12.60
CA ASP A 181 16.22 26.62 11.76
C ASP A 181 17.15 25.75 10.89
N MET A 182 17.09 25.94 9.58
CA MET A 182 17.88 25.25 8.55
C MET A 182 18.81 26.21 7.80
N GLY A 183 19.00 27.44 8.28
CA GLY A 183 19.71 28.51 7.57
C GLY A 183 21.16 28.19 7.21
N GLY A 184 21.80 27.25 7.91
CA GLY A 184 23.16 26.79 7.61
C GLY A 184 23.26 25.57 6.69
N VAL A 185 22.13 25.00 6.24
CA VAL A 185 22.12 23.81 5.38
C VAL A 185 21.74 24.18 3.96
N ASP A 186 22.65 23.94 3.04
CA ASP A 186 22.42 23.99 1.60
C ASP A 186 22.69 22.61 0.96
N TYR A 187 22.62 22.54 -0.37
CA TYR A 187 22.90 21.29 -1.08
C TYR A 187 24.38 20.89 -0.99
N ALA A 188 25.33 21.84 -0.97
CA ALA A 188 26.75 21.52 -0.86
C ALA A 188 27.09 20.85 0.49
N VAL A 189 26.43 21.27 1.57
CA VAL A 189 26.53 20.62 2.89
C VAL A 189 25.90 19.22 2.85
N LEU A 190 24.69 19.09 2.30
CA LEU A 190 23.99 17.80 2.21
C LEU A 190 24.65 16.80 1.26
N ASP A 191 25.43 17.29 0.30
CA ASP A 191 26.21 16.48 -0.62
C ASP A 191 27.39 15.79 0.06
N GLN A 192 27.92 16.40 1.13
CA GLN A 192 28.96 15.78 1.96
C GLN A 192 28.36 14.75 2.92
N SER A 193 27.28 15.10 3.63
CA SER A 193 26.61 14.17 4.53
C SER A 193 25.20 14.64 4.95
N PRO A 194 24.28 13.69 5.26
CA PRO A 194 22.97 14.03 5.79
C PRO A 194 23.02 14.78 7.14
N GLN A 195 22.25 15.86 7.26
CA GLN A 195 22.22 16.72 8.44
C GLN A 195 20.90 16.62 9.21
N GLN A 196 20.89 16.93 10.51
CA GLN A 196 19.67 17.03 11.31
C GLN A 196 19.33 18.50 11.57
N TRP A 197 18.07 18.89 11.41
CA TRP A 197 17.64 20.19 11.90
C TRP A 197 17.39 20.15 13.42
N PRO A 198 17.64 21.26 14.15
CA PRO A 198 18.16 22.54 13.68
C PRO A 198 19.64 22.53 13.30
N PHE A 199 19.96 23.37 12.32
CA PHE A 199 21.26 23.67 11.76
C PHE A 199 21.26 25.14 11.31
N PRO A 200 21.41 26.10 12.24
CA PRO A 200 21.44 27.52 11.93
C PRO A 200 22.73 27.92 11.20
N ALA A 201 22.76 29.14 10.66
CA ALA A 201 23.95 29.68 10.00
C ALA A 201 25.18 29.65 10.93
N GLY A 202 26.33 29.21 10.40
CA GLY A 202 27.57 29.04 11.16
C GLY A 202 27.66 27.75 11.98
N ALA A 203 26.60 26.94 12.05
CA ALA A 203 26.69 25.62 12.66
C ALA A 203 27.56 24.67 11.81
N THR A 204 28.35 23.83 12.47
CA THR A 204 29.17 22.79 11.83
C THR A 204 28.47 21.43 11.79
N GLN A 205 27.51 21.21 12.70
CA GLN A 205 26.74 19.98 12.79
C GLN A 205 25.32 20.26 13.33
N GLY A 206 24.36 19.48 12.84
CA GLY A 206 22.98 19.52 13.30
C GLY A 206 22.76 18.96 14.71
N GLN A 207 21.70 19.41 15.39
CA GLN A 207 21.38 18.93 16.73
C GLN A 207 20.76 17.52 16.72
N ALA A 208 21.53 16.52 17.16
CA ALA A 208 21.06 15.13 17.25
C ALA A 208 19.86 14.97 18.21
N ARG A 209 19.91 15.64 19.37
CA ARG A 209 18.84 15.65 20.38
C ARG A 209 18.42 17.08 20.69
N ARG A 210 17.11 17.31 20.79
CA ARG A 210 16.51 18.61 21.13
C ARG A 210 16.34 18.76 22.64
N TYR A 211 16.29 20.02 23.10
CA TYR A 211 15.89 20.42 24.45
C TYR A 211 16.78 19.87 25.57
N THR A 212 18.07 19.64 25.30
CA THR A 212 19.05 19.17 26.29
C THR A 212 19.44 20.25 27.30
N ASP A 213 19.17 21.51 26.98
CA ASP A 213 19.30 22.70 27.81
C ASP A 213 18.06 22.98 28.68
N GLY A 214 16.99 22.20 28.52
CA GLY A 214 15.73 22.40 29.23
C GLY A 214 14.88 23.56 28.69
N VAL A 215 15.24 24.16 27.55
CA VAL A 215 14.49 25.24 26.89
C VAL A 215 13.63 24.65 25.78
N PHE A 216 12.33 24.57 26.01
CA PHE A 216 11.37 24.00 25.06
C PHE A 216 10.86 25.03 24.05
N ALA A 217 10.35 24.56 22.91
CA ALA A 217 9.74 25.42 21.88
C ALA A 217 8.33 25.91 22.30
N THR A 218 8.26 26.58 23.45
CA THR A 218 7.09 27.23 24.02
C THR A 218 7.44 28.68 24.35
N ALA A 219 6.44 29.55 24.42
CA ALA A 219 6.66 30.99 24.62
C ALA A 219 7.46 31.34 25.90
N ASP A 220 7.38 30.51 26.93
CA ASP A 220 8.10 30.65 28.20
C ASP A 220 9.31 29.72 28.35
N GLY A 221 9.63 28.93 27.31
CA GLY A 221 10.70 27.95 27.32
C GLY A 221 10.44 26.70 28.17
N ARG A 222 9.24 26.53 28.75
CA ARG A 222 8.93 25.42 29.66
C ARG A 222 8.12 24.31 29.00
N ALA A 223 8.38 23.06 29.39
CA ALA A 223 7.55 21.92 29.00
C ALA A 223 6.12 22.05 29.58
N ARG A 224 5.13 21.58 28.81
CA ARG A 224 3.72 21.58 29.21
C ARG A 224 3.25 20.17 29.53
N PHE A 225 2.80 19.95 30.77
CA PHE A 225 2.21 18.68 31.18
C PHE A 225 0.71 18.65 30.84
N HIS A 226 0.28 17.61 30.14
CA HIS A 226 -1.12 17.42 29.75
C HIS A 226 -1.65 16.09 30.30
N ALA A 227 -2.51 16.16 31.32
CA ALA A 227 -3.27 15.00 31.78
C ALA A 227 -4.56 14.90 30.96
N THR A 228 -4.64 13.94 30.05
CA THR A 228 -5.83 13.73 29.21
C THR A 228 -6.70 12.61 29.79
N PRO A 229 -8.01 12.84 30.01
CA PRO A 229 -8.90 11.78 30.46
C PRO A 229 -9.11 10.76 29.35
N TYR A 230 -9.32 9.50 29.75
CA TYR A 230 -9.70 8.45 28.81
C TYR A 230 -11.01 8.79 28.10
N ARG A 231 -11.00 8.68 26.77
CA ARG A 231 -12.18 8.77 25.91
C ARG A 231 -12.40 7.42 25.23
N LYS A 232 -13.65 6.96 25.22
CA LYS A 232 -14.03 5.75 24.49
C LYS A 232 -13.89 5.98 22.99
N VAL A 233 -13.72 4.88 22.24
CA VAL A 233 -13.77 4.86 20.78
C VAL A 233 -15.05 5.51 20.25
N ALA A 234 -14.97 6.12 19.07
CA ALA A 234 -16.11 6.78 18.45
C ALA A 234 -17.26 5.79 18.15
N GLU A 235 -16.93 4.54 17.83
CA GLU A 235 -17.90 3.49 17.51
C GLU A 235 -17.73 2.26 18.41
N ALA A 236 -18.43 2.20 19.54
CA ALA A 236 -18.40 1.02 20.40
C ALA A 236 -18.96 -0.24 19.67
N THR A 237 -18.44 -1.41 20.06
CA THR A 237 -19.02 -2.70 19.61
C THR A 237 -20.44 -2.87 20.15
N SER A 238 -21.24 -3.69 19.46
CA SER A 238 -22.64 -3.97 19.81
C SER A 238 -22.99 -5.42 19.50
N ALA A 239 -24.18 -5.87 19.90
CA ALA A 239 -24.66 -7.21 19.54
C ALA A 239 -24.68 -7.45 18.01
N ARG A 240 -24.97 -6.40 17.21
CA ARG A 240 -24.96 -6.48 15.74
C ARG A 240 -23.55 -6.47 15.14
N PHE A 241 -22.60 -5.78 15.78
CA PHE A 241 -21.21 -5.65 15.35
C PHE A 241 -20.27 -5.95 16.54
N PRO A 242 -20.10 -7.24 16.89
CA PRO A 242 -19.51 -7.64 18.15
C PRO A 242 -17.98 -7.61 18.17
N MET A 243 -17.32 -7.56 17.01
CA MET A 243 -15.86 -7.66 16.90
C MET A 243 -15.22 -6.27 16.74
N ARG A 244 -14.03 -6.09 17.31
CA ARG A 244 -13.17 -4.92 17.06
C ARG A 244 -12.23 -5.21 15.90
N LEU A 245 -12.31 -4.44 14.84
CA LEU A 245 -11.34 -4.50 13.74
C LEU A 245 -10.15 -3.58 14.02
N LEU A 246 -8.95 -4.17 13.98
CA LEU A 246 -7.69 -3.46 13.93
C LEU A 246 -7.16 -3.48 12.49
N THR A 247 -6.66 -2.35 12.02
CA THR A 247 -5.91 -2.27 10.76
C THR A 247 -4.43 -2.06 11.02
N GLY A 248 -3.57 -2.72 10.26
CA GLY A 248 -2.13 -2.54 10.36
C GLY A 248 -1.42 -2.71 9.04
N ARG A 249 -0.12 -3.02 9.13
CA ARG A 249 0.77 -3.13 7.97
C ARG A 249 1.46 -4.49 7.94
N LEU A 250 1.72 -4.95 6.74
CA LEU A 250 2.66 -6.01 6.42
C LEU A 250 4.03 -5.37 6.20
N ARG A 251 5.06 -6.09 6.60
CA ARG A 251 6.46 -5.67 6.54
C ARG A 251 6.93 -5.34 5.13
N ASP A 252 6.57 -6.19 4.17
CA ASP A 252 7.10 -6.15 2.79
C ASP A 252 6.21 -5.35 1.84
N GLN A 253 5.10 -4.80 2.32
CA GLN A 253 4.17 -3.99 1.54
C GLN A 253 4.13 -2.55 2.07
N TRP A 254 3.99 -1.59 1.16
CA TRP A 254 3.95 -0.17 1.51
C TRP A 254 2.62 0.45 1.10
N HIS A 255 1.86 0.95 2.09
CA HIS A 255 0.56 1.61 1.90
C HIS A 255 -0.34 0.84 0.90
N GLY A 256 -0.97 1.50 -0.07
CA GLY A 256 -1.88 0.85 -1.03
C GLY A 256 -1.22 0.08 -2.16
N MET A 257 0.02 -0.37 -1.98
CA MET A 257 0.75 -1.25 -2.90
C MET A 257 0.93 -0.72 -4.34
N SER A 258 0.71 0.57 -4.61
CA SER A 258 0.92 1.16 -5.95
C SER A 258 2.35 0.96 -6.47
N ARG A 259 3.34 0.90 -5.56
CA ARG A 259 4.74 0.56 -5.87
C ARG A 259 5.10 -0.87 -5.51
N THR A 260 4.92 -1.29 -4.26
CA THR A 260 5.39 -2.62 -3.79
C THR A 260 4.58 -3.77 -4.37
N GLY A 261 3.31 -3.54 -4.72
CA GLY A 261 2.46 -4.52 -5.40
C GLY A 261 2.89 -4.85 -6.83
N ARG A 262 3.83 -4.07 -7.40
CA ARG A 262 4.46 -4.33 -8.70
C ARG A 262 5.73 -5.18 -8.59
N VAL A 263 6.16 -5.52 -7.38
CA VAL A 263 7.38 -6.31 -7.14
C VAL A 263 6.96 -7.69 -6.66
N ALA A 264 7.06 -8.70 -7.53
CA ALA A 264 6.61 -10.06 -7.24
C ALA A 264 7.24 -10.66 -5.97
N ALA A 265 8.53 -10.39 -5.72
CA ALA A 265 9.20 -10.83 -4.50
C ALA A 265 8.59 -10.25 -3.21
N ALA A 266 7.95 -9.08 -3.25
CA ALA A 266 7.33 -8.46 -2.07
C ALA A 266 6.10 -9.23 -1.55
N TYR A 267 5.52 -10.14 -2.35
CA TYR A 267 4.41 -11.01 -1.95
C TYR A 267 4.89 -12.24 -1.17
N ALA A 268 6.17 -12.58 -1.21
CA ALA A 268 6.71 -13.83 -0.68
C ALA A 268 6.31 -14.15 0.77
N HIS A 269 6.33 -13.15 1.65
CA HIS A 269 6.02 -13.33 3.07
C HIS A 269 4.51 -13.38 3.37
N SER A 270 3.70 -12.68 2.59
CA SER A 270 2.25 -12.57 2.78
C SER A 270 1.60 -12.47 1.40
N PRO A 271 1.41 -13.61 0.74
CA PRO A 271 1.06 -13.64 -0.68
C PRO A 271 -0.41 -13.31 -0.94
N GLU A 272 -1.26 -13.41 0.07
CA GLU A 272 -2.70 -13.21 -0.02
C GLU A 272 -3.19 -12.27 1.10
N PRO A 273 -4.29 -11.53 0.85
CA PRO A 273 -5.01 -10.82 1.90
C PRO A 273 -5.60 -11.80 2.90
N SER A 274 -5.76 -11.39 4.16
CA SER A 274 -6.40 -12.23 5.18
C SER A 274 -7.08 -11.39 6.27
N LEU A 275 -8.09 -11.99 6.90
CA LEU A 275 -8.60 -11.56 8.19
C LEU A 275 -8.07 -12.48 9.28
N ARG A 276 -7.26 -11.94 10.19
CA ARG A 276 -6.78 -12.70 11.34
C ARG A 276 -7.80 -12.71 12.47
N MET A 277 -8.05 -13.88 13.03
CA MET A 277 -8.99 -14.11 14.14
C MET A 277 -8.43 -15.12 15.15
N HIS A 278 -8.76 -14.92 16.42
CA HIS A 278 -8.44 -15.90 17.46
C HIS A 278 -9.16 -17.25 17.23
N PRO A 279 -8.50 -18.41 17.42
CA PRO A 279 -9.11 -19.73 17.22
C PRO A 279 -10.43 -19.95 17.97
N ASP A 280 -10.53 -19.48 19.22
CA ASP A 280 -11.78 -19.60 20.00
C ASP A 280 -12.94 -18.80 19.41
N ASP A 281 -12.66 -17.62 18.84
CA ASP A 281 -13.70 -16.81 18.19
C ASP A 281 -14.18 -17.46 16.90
N ALA A 282 -13.26 -18.05 16.13
CA ALA A 282 -13.61 -18.83 14.95
C ALA A 282 -14.47 -20.05 15.33
N THR A 283 -14.05 -20.81 16.35
CA THR A 283 -14.78 -21.98 16.85
C THR A 283 -16.20 -21.63 17.30
N ARG A 284 -16.37 -20.56 18.09
CA ARG A 284 -17.70 -20.07 18.52
C ARG A 284 -18.61 -19.66 17.35
N ARG A 285 -18.04 -19.35 16.20
CA ARG A 285 -18.75 -18.92 14.99
C ARG A 285 -18.88 -20.02 13.94
N GLY A 286 -18.38 -21.23 14.22
CA GLY A 286 -18.35 -22.32 13.25
C GLY A 286 -17.44 -22.04 12.05
N LEU A 287 -16.39 -21.23 12.27
CA LEU A 287 -15.45 -20.83 11.23
C LEU A 287 -14.13 -21.63 11.28
N VAL A 288 -13.50 -21.84 10.13
CA VAL A 288 -12.27 -22.62 9.93
C VAL A 288 -11.25 -21.86 9.08
N ALA A 289 -9.96 -22.17 9.27
CA ALA A 289 -8.88 -21.53 8.54
C ALA A 289 -9.04 -21.69 7.01
N GLY A 290 -8.73 -20.62 6.27
CA GLY A 290 -8.73 -20.57 4.81
C GLY A 290 -10.09 -20.39 4.15
N GLU A 291 -11.20 -20.45 4.89
CA GLU A 291 -12.51 -20.18 4.30
C GLU A 291 -12.73 -18.67 4.09
N LEU A 292 -13.61 -18.32 3.15
CA LEU A 292 -13.98 -16.94 2.89
C LEU A 292 -15.00 -16.45 3.93
N VAL A 293 -14.71 -15.29 4.53
CA VAL A 293 -15.58 -14.63 5.50
C VAL A 293 -15.94 -13.22 5.03
N GLN A 294 -17.20 -12.85 5.19
CA GLN A 294 -17.65 -11.47 5.02
C GLN A 294 -17.38 -10.69 6.31
N VAL A 295 -16.68 -9.57 6.16
CA VAL A 295 -16.46 -8.57 7.21
C VAL A 295 -17.36 -7.40 6.90
N ALA A 296 -18.35 -7.15 7.77
CA ALA A 296 -19.35 -6.11 7.56
C ALA A 296 -19.36 -5.10 8.71
N SER A 297 -19.61 -3.84 8.38
CA SER A 297 -19.87 -2.76 9.34
C SER A 297 -21.15 -2.01 8.96
N LYS A 298 -21.42 -0.86 9.58
CA LYS A 298 -22.55 0.00 9.19
C LYS A 298 -22.39 0.64 7.80
N ARG A 299 -21.16 0.67 7.26
CA ARG A 299 -20.80 1.44 6.06
C ARG A 299 -20.62 0.58 4.81
N GLY A 300 -20.17 -0.66 4.99
CA GLY A 300 -19.85 -1.53 3.88
C GLY A 300 -19.50 -2.93 4.34
N ALA A 301 -19.11 -3.76 3.39
CA ALA A 301 -18.63 -5.10 3.63
C ALA A 301 -17.63 -5.52 2.56
N LEU A 302 -16.72 -6.39 2.94
CA LEU A 302 -15.77 -7.04 2.04
C LEU A 302 -15.61 -8.51 2.42
N VAL A 303 -15.05 -9.30 1.51
CA VAL A 303 -14.76 -10.71 1.75
C VAL A 303 -13.26 -10.94 1.79
N LEU A 304 -12.79 -11.68 2.80
CA LEU A 304 -11.39 -12.03 3.01
C LEU A 304 -11.30 -13.50 3.42
N PRO A 305 -10.19 -14.21 3.09
CA PRO A 305 -9.95 -15.52 3.67
C PRO A 305 -9.58 -15.39 5.15
N LEU A 306 -10.03 -16.34 5.96
CA LEU A 306 -9.77 -16.38 7.40
C LEU A 306 -8.39 -16.98 7.70
N GLU A 307 -7.59 -16.25 8.46
CA GLU A 307 -6.33 -16.73 9.03
C GLU A 307 -6.51 -16.84 10.56
N LEU A 308 -6.19 -18.00 11.14
CA LEU A 308 -6.26 -18.17 12.59
C LEU A 308 -4.95 -17.69 13.23
N SER A 309 -5.05 -16.92 14.31
CA SER A 309 -3.90 -16.40 15.04
C SER A 309 -4.23 -16.21 16.51
N ASP A 310 -3.43 -16.82 17.37
CA ASP A 310 -3.46 -16.67 18.83
C ASP A 310 -2.74 -15.40 19.33
N GLU A 311 -2.12 -14.63 18.43
CA GLU A 311 -1.50 -13.34 18.73
C GLU A 311 -2.54 -12.23 19.01
N LEU A 312 -3.81 -12.47 18.67
CA LEU A 312 -4.90 -11.53 18.86
C LEU A 312 -5.70 -11.83 20.12
N ARG A 313 -6.05 -10.78 20.86
CA ARG A 313 -7.02 -10.92 21.95
C ARG A 313 -8.39 -11.30 21.39
N SER A 314 -9.05 -12.29 22.00
CA SER A 314 -10.42 -12.65 21.65
C SER A 314 -11.39 -11.44 21.66
N GLY A 315 -12.33 -11.40 20.72
CA GLY A 315 -13.20 -10.26 20.42
C GLY A 315 -12.58 -9.23 19.46
N THR A 316 -11.38 -9.51 18.94
CA THR A 316 -10.63 -8.64 18.02
C THR A 316 -10.27 -9.39 16.74
N VAL A 317 -10.33 -8.70 15.62
CA VAL A 317 -9.84 -9.18 14.33
C VAL A 317 -8.84 -8.18 13.74
N PHE A 318 -7.92 -8.66 12.91
CA PHE A 318 -6.92 -7.83 12.27
C PHE A 318 -6.91 -8.05 10.76
N ALA A 319 -6.79 -6.97 9.99
CA ALA A 319 -6.52 -7.04 8.57
C ALA A 319 -5.49 -5.98 8.17
N ALA A 320 -4.60 -6.33 7.25
CA ALA A 320 -3.63 -5.38 6.74
C ALA A 320 -4.28 -4.41 5.75
N MET A 321 -3.91 -3.13 5.82
CA MET A 321 -4.51 -2.08 4.99
C MET A 321 -4.13 -2.12 3.52
N HIS A 322 -3.21 -2.99 3.11
CA HIS A 322 -2.47 -2.85 1.85
C HIS A 322 -3.28 -3.18 0.59
N TRP A 323 -4.23 -4.10 0.75
CA TRP A 323 -4.97 -4.68 -0.35
C TRP A 323 -6.07 -3.72 -0.80
N SER A 324 -6.09 -3.40 -2.08
CA SER A 324 -6.96 -2.40 -2.71
C SER A 324 -7.65 -3.01 -3.94
N GLY A 325 -8.45 -2.24 -4.67
CA GLY A 325 -9.07 -2.70 -5.91
C GLY A 325 -8.06 -3.02 -7.02
N GLN A 326 -6.77 -2.75 -6.82
CA GLN A 326 -5.68 -3.27 -7.67
C GLN A 326 -5.44 -4.77 -7.51
N THR A 327 -5.76 -5.32 -6.34
CA THR A 327 -5.44 -6.71 -5.97
C THR A 327 -6.61 -7.44 -5.33
N LEU A 328 -7.75 -6.78 -5.13
CA LEU A 328 -8.97 -7.32 -4.53
C LEU A 328 -10.21 -6.98 -5.38
N SER A 329 -11.28 -7.75 -5.20
CA SER A 329 -12.62 -7.40 -5.71
C SER A 329 -13.26 -6.19 -5.00
N SER A 330 -12.67 -5.70 -3.91
CA SER A 330 -13.12 -4.53 -3.15
C SER A 330 -12.03 -3.44 -3.07
N GLY A 331 -12.40 -2.25 -2.59
CA GLY A 331 -11.48 -1.13 -2.33
C GLY A 331 -10.54 -1.34 -1.12
N GLY A 332 -10.67 -2.47 -0.42
CA GLY A 332 -9.84 -2.85 0.71
C GLY A 332 -10.52 -2.64 2.07
N ILE A 333 -9.74 -2.84 3.13
CA ILE A 333 -10.29 -2.90 4.51
C ILE A 333 -10.93 -1.57 4.97
N ASN A 334 -10.60 -0.45 4.34
CA ASN A 334 -11.18 0.84 4.68
C ASN A 334 -12.66 1.00 4.29
N GLU A 335 -13.22 0.07 3.51
CA GLU A 335 -14.67 0.01 3.26
C GLU A 335 -15.48 -0.17 4.54
N VAL A 336 -14.91 -0.77 5.58
CA VAL A 336 -15.58 -0.97 6.87
C VAL A 336 -15.20 0.07 7.93
N SER A 337 -14.17 0.89 7.68
CA SER A 337 -13.61 1.89 8.61
C SER A 337 -14.56 3.08 8.83
N THR A 338 -14.52 3.65 10.05
CA THR A 338 -15.32 4.83 10.42
C THR A 338 -14.67 6.13 9.95
N PRO A 339 -15.45 7.13 9.47
CA PRO A 339 -14.93 8.46 9.16
C PRO A 339 -14.72 9.34 10.39
N ALA A 340 -14.98 8.83 11.61
CA ALA A 340 -14.75 9.57 12.84
C ALA A 340 -13.29 10.05 12.94
N VAL A 341 -13.09 11.32 13.30
CA VAL A 341 -11.77 11.95 13.41
C VAL A 341 -11.50 12.45 14.82
N ASP A 342 -10.23 12.48 15.19
CA ASP A 342 -9.78 13.21 16.36
C ASP A 342 -10.06 14.72 16.21
N THR A 343 -10.59 15.34 17.26
CA THR A 343 -11.07 16.74 17.21
C THR A 343 -9.95 17.78 17.14
N ARG A 344 -8.68 17.39 17.32
CA ARG A 344 -7.52 18.31 17.27
C ARG A 344 -6.71 18.13 16.00
N SER A 345 -6.37 16.89 15.68
CA SER A 345 -5.50 16.53 14.55
C SER A 345 -6.28 16.23 13.27
N TYR A 346 -7.59 15.98 13.38
CA TYR A 346 -8.47 15.53 12.29
C TYR A 346 -8.04 14.19 11.68
N GLN A 347 -7.23 13.40 12.41
CA GLN A 347 -6.85 12.07 11.96
C GLN A 347 -8.01 11.08 12.17
N PRO A 348 -8.32 10.23 11.17
CA PRO A 348 -9.40 9.25 11.29
C PRO A 348 -9.06 8.11 12.26
N GLU A 349 -10.09 7.58 12.93
CA GLU A 349 -10.02 6.42 13.85
C GLU A 349 -9.82 5.09 13.09
N LEU A 350 -8.74 4.96 12.32
CA LEU A 350 -8.50 3.78 11.48
C LEU A 350 -8.10 2.53 12.26
N LYS A 351 -7.76 2.66 13.55
CA LYS A 351 -7.32 1.55 14.40
C LYS A 351 -8.47 0.89 15.15
N HIS A 352 -9.71 1.25 14.83
CA HIS A 352 -10.89 0.63 15.40
C HIS A 352 -12.09 0.77 14.45
N ALA A 353 -12.80 -0.33 14.22
CA ALA A 353 -14.16 -0.31 13.69
C ALA A 353 -14.96 -1.45 14.33
N ALA A 354 -16.24 -1.23 14.62
CA ALA A 354 -17.11 -2.32 15.05
C ALA A 354 -17.56 -3.11 13.82
N VAL A 355 -17.25 -4.40 13.79
CA VAL A 355 -17.55 -5.27 12.65
C VAL A 355 -18.26 -6.55 13.08
N ARG A 356 -18.95 -7.14 12.11
CA ARG A 356 -19.50 -8.49 12.16
C ARG A 356 -18.72 -9.35 11.17
N VAL A 357 -18.44 -10.59 11.56
CA VAL A 357 -17.73 -11.55 10.72
C VAL A 357 -18.58 -12.81 10.60
N GLU A 358 -18.90 -13.17 9.36
CA GLU A 358 -19.79 -14.27 8.98
C GLU A 358 -19.19 -15.05 7.82
N LYS A 359 -19.56 -16.33 7.69
CA LYS A 359 -19.14 -17.15 6.55
C LYS A 359 -19.70 -16.59 5.24
N ALA A 360 -18.86 -16.44 4.22
CA ALA A 360 -19.28 -16.11 2.86
C ALA A 360 -19.33 -17.39 2.01
N VAL A 361 -20.48 -17.68 1.41
CA VAL A 361 -20.71 -18.90 0.62
C VAL A 361 -20.86 -18.54 -0.85
N PHE A 362 -20.09 -19.21 -1.70
CA PHE A 362 -20.10 -19.04 -3.15
C PHE A 362 -20.34 -20.37 -3.84
N GLY A 363 -21.10 -20.35 -4.93
CA GLY A 363 -21.42 -21.53 -5.74
C GLY A 363 -20.38 -21.83 -6.81
N TRP A 364 -19.43 -20.92 -7.05
CA TRP A 364 -18.41 -21.04 -8.08
C TRP A 364 -17.10 -20.44 -7.62
N HIS A 365 -16.00 -21.13 -7.90
CA HIS A 365 -14.63 -20.75 -7.54
C HIS A 365 -13.71 -20.88 -8.75
N LEU A 366 -12.70 -20.03 -8.78
CA LEU A 366 -11.66 -19.96 -9.79
C LEU A 366 -10.29 -19.92 -9.14
N LEU A 367 -9.37 -20.70 -9.68
CA LEU A 367 -7.94 -20.57 -9.50
C LEU A 367 -7.27 -20.48 -10.88
N ALA A 368 -6.60 -19.38 -11.15
CA ALA A 368 -5.87 -19.20 -12.39
C ALA A 368 -4.46 -18.69 -12.10
N ALA A 369 -3.50 -19.10 -12.92
CA ALA A 369 -2.15 -18.59 -12.88
C ALA A 369 -1.52 -18.58 -14.26
N ARG A 370 -0.73 -17.56 -14.57
CA ARG A 370 0.02 -17.46 -15.83
C ARG A 370 1.40 -16.88 -15.57
N ARG A 371 2.42 -17.55 -16.12
CA ARG A 371 3.79 -17.04 -16.21
C ARG A 371 3.93 -15.99 -17.31
N GLY A 372 4.67 -14.90 -17.11
CA GLY A 372 4.94 -13.93 -18.17
C GLY A 372 5.01 -12.50 -17.65
N ASP A 373 4.55 -11.53 -18.44
CA ASP A 373 4.43 -10.13 -18.01
C ASP A 373 3.31 -9.98 -16.97
N ALA A 374 3.66 -10.24 -15.72
CA ALA A 374 2.74 -10.26 -14.60
C ALA A 374 2.12 -8.88 -14.30
N LEU A 375 2.81 -7.79 -14.68
CA LEU A 375 2.30 -6.42 -14.52
C LEU A 375 1.26 -6.07 -15.57
N ALA A 376 1.52 -6.42 -16.84
CA ALA A 376 0.52 -6.25 -17.90
C ALA A 376 -0.74 -7.07 -17.61
N MET A 377 -0.57 -8.32 -17.16
CA MET A 377 -1.69 -9.16 -16.72
C MET A 377 -2.42 -8.55 -15.52
N GLN A 378 -1.71 -8.01 -14.53
CA GLN A 378 -2.36 -7.37 -13.38
C GLN A 378 -3.26 -6.21 -13.81
N GLN A 379 -2.78 -5.35 -14.71
CA GLN A 379 -3.56 -4.24 -15.24
C GLN A 379 -4.79 -4.73 -16.03
N ALA A 380 -4.64 -5.78 -16.84
CA ALA A 380 -5.73 -6.34 -17.64
C ALA A 380 -6.78 -7.07 -16.78
N LEU A 381 -6.37 -7.69 -15.67
CA LEU A 381 -7.24 -8.44 -14.75
C LEU A 381 -8.00 -7.53 -13.78
N GLN A 382 -7.44 -6.38 -13.42
CA GLN A 382 -8.00 -5.48 -12.41
C GLN A 382 -9.50 -5.18 -12.62
N PRO A 383 -10.00 -4.84 -13.83
CA PRO A 383 -11.41 -4.54 -14.03
C PRO A 383 -12.35 -5.73 -13.83
N LEU A 384 -11.84 -6.97 -13.93
CA LEU A 384 -12.61 -8.20 -13.75
C LEU A 384 -12.78 -8.56 -12.27
N LEU A 385 -11.87 -8.13 -11.39
CA LEU A 385 -11.89 -8.49 -9.97
C LEU A 385 -13.19 -8.03 -9.30
N ARG A 386 -13.61 -6.79 -9.57
CA ARG A 386 -14.83 -6.17 -9.03
C ARG A 386 -16.14 -6.83 -9.47
N GLU A 387 -16.08 -7.69 -10.49
CA GLU A 387 -17.24 -8.43 -10.99
C GLU A 387 -17.47 -9.74 -10.21
N CYS A 388 -16.54 -10.10 -9.30
CA CYS A 388 -16.62 -11.28 -8.45
C CYS A 388 -17.06 -10.91 -7.02
N GLY A 389 -17.71 -11.85 -6.33
CA GLY A 389 -18.05 -11.68 -4.90
C GLY A 389 -16.80 -11.69 -3.99
N TYR A 390 -15.79 -12.44 -4.40
CA TYR A 390 -14.43 -12.35 -3.88
C TYR A 390 -13.46 -12.51 -5.06
N ALA A 391 -12.42 -11.70 -5.11
CA ALA A 391 -11.25 -11.98 -5.93
C ALA A 391 -10.00 -11.45 -5.23
N SER A 392 -8.90 -12.17 -5.37
CA SER A 392 -7.58 -11.71 -4.99
C SER A 392 -6.56 -12.02 -6.09
N LEU A 393 -5.74 -11.03 -6.38
CA LEU A 393 -4.68 -11.10 -7.39
C LEU A 393 -3.34 -10.83 -6.72
N ARG A 394 -2.39 -11.75 -6.93
CA ARG A 394 -1.01 -11.61 -6.46
C ARG A 394 -0.03 -11.83 -7.57
N LEU A 395 1.18 -11.33 -7.36
CA LEU A 395 2.33 -11.66 -8.18
C LEU A 395 3.20 -12.70 -7.45
N HIS A 396 3.87 -13.55 -8.19
CA HIS A 396 4.82 -14.51 -7.64
C HIS A 396 6.11 -14.52 -8.47
N ALA A 397 7.26 -14.50 -7.81
CA ALA A 397 8.56 -14.57 -8.45
C ALA A 397 9.07 -16.01 -8.37
N GLU A 398 9.49 -16.56 -9.50
CA GLU A 398 10.27 -17.80 -9.51
C GLU A 398 11.64 -17.55 -8.85
N PRO A 399 12.26 -18.60 -8.26
CA PRO A 399 13.65 -18.52 -7.80
C PRO A 399 14.59 -18.06 -8.93
N LEU A 400 15.55 -17.19 -8.61
CA LEU A 400 16.46 -16.56 -9.59
C LEU A 400 17.40 -17.57 -10.27
N ASP A 401 17.68 -18.66 -9.57
CA ASP A 401 18.50 -19.79 -9.96
C ASP A 401 17.86 -20.68 -11.05
N ASP A 402 16.53 -20.62 -11.22
CA ASP A 402 15.76 -21.46 -12.15
C ASP A 402 15.32 -20.72 -13.44
N GLY A 403 16.08 -19.71 -13.88
CA GLY A 403 15.85 -19.03 -15.16
C GLY A 403 14.90 -17.83 -15.13
N GLY A 404 14.47 -17.39 -13.95
CA GLY A 404 13.83 -16.09 -13.70
C GLY A 404 12.50 -15.86 -14.44
N GLY A 405 11.39 -15.97 -13.72
CA GLY A 405 10.05 -15.69 -14.24
C GLY A 405 9.13 -15.06 -13.21
N GLN A 406 8.04 -14.48 -13.67
CA GLN A 406 6.99 -13.93 -12.82
C GLN A 406 5.65 -14.53 -13.20
N TRP A 407 4.79 -14.70 -12.20
CA TRP A 407 3.44 -15.22 -12.36
C TRP A 407 2.42 -14.20 -11.86
N ALA A 408 1.34 -14.04 -12.62
CA ALA A 408 0.08 -13.52 -12.08
C ALA A 408 -0.73 -14.69 -11.56
N VAL A 409 -1.23 -14.61 -10.33
CA VAL A 409 -2.07 -15.64 -9.70
C VAL A 409 -3.37 -15.01 -9.22
N LEU A 410 -4.48 -15.51 -9.74
CA LEU A 410 -5.83 -15.06 -9.43
C LEU A 410 -6.60 -16.16 -8.71
N GLN A 411 -7.21 -15.79 -7.59
CA GLN A 411 -8.28 -16.56 -6.96
C GLN A 411 -9.55 -15.75 -7.04
N ALA A 412 -10.68 -16.37 -7.39
CA ALA A 412 -11.96 -15.70 -7.36
C ALA A 412 -13.09 -16.64 -6.92
N ALA A 413 -14.17 -16.05 -6.43
CA ALA A 413 -15.39 -16.73 -6.07
C ALA A 413 -16.61 -15.88 -6.42
N CYS A 414 -17.64 -16.52 -6.96
CA CYS A 414 -18.88 -15.90 -7.41
C CYS A 414 -20.07 -16.71 -6.88
N GLU A 415 -21.20 -16.03 -6.66
CA GLU A 415 -22.44 -16.73 -6.23
C GLU A 415 -22.84 -17.80 -7.25
N ARG A 416 -22.65 -17.51 -8.54
CA ARG A 416 -22.89 -18.37 -9.68
C ARG A 416 -21.76 -18.21 -10.68
N ALA A 417 -21.59 -19.21 -11.56
CA ALA A 417 -20.61 -19.12 -12.65
C ALA A 417 -20.87 -17.88 -13.51
N PRO A 418 -19.85 -17.05 -13.79
CA PRO A 418 -19.95 -15.97 -14.76
C PRO A 418 -20.32 -16.49 -16.16
N ASP A 419 -20.77 -15.59 -17.03
CA ASP A 419 -21.06 -15.94 -18.42
C ASP A 419 -19.79 -16.28 -19.22
N ALA A 420 -19.98 -16.85 -20.41
CA ALA A 420 -18.87 -17.22 -21.29
C ALA A 420 -18.01 -16.01 -21.70
N ALA A 421 -18.62 -14.84 -21.90
CA ALA A 421 -17.92 -13.63 -22.30
C ALA A 421 -16.94 -13.15 -21.20
N TRP A 422 -17.32 -13.30 -19.93
CA TRP A 422 -16.44 -13.04 -18.80
C TRP A 422 -15.24 -13.98 -18.78
N ILE A 423 -15.45 -15.28 -19.01
CA ILE A 423 -14.37 -16.28 -19.09
C ILE A 423 -13.43 -15.99 -20.26
N ASP A 424 -13.96 -15.57 -21.41
CA ASP A 424 -13.14 -15.22 -22.57
C ASP A 424 -12.31 -13.95 -22.31
N ARG A 425 -12.87 -12.93 -21.63
CA ARG A 425 -12.10 -11.77 -21.15
C ARG A 425 -11.00 -12.17 -20.16
N LEU A 426 -11.27 -13.10 -19.25
CA LEU A 426 -10.28 -13.62 -18.31
C LEU A 426 -9.13 -14.33 -19.05
N ILE A 427 -9.45 -15.21 -19.99
CA ILE A 427 -8.46 -15.95 -20.81
C ILE A 427 -7.58 -14.97 -21.60
N ALA A 428 -8.19 -13.94 -22.19
CA ALA A 428 -7.50 -12.88 -22.90
C ALA A 428 -6.60 -12.05 -21.97
N ALA A 429 -7.10 -11.64 -20.80
CA ALA A 429 -6.34 -10.86 -19.81
C ALA A 429 -5.14 -11.64 -19.24
N LEU A 430 -5.29 -12.96 -19.05
CA LEU A 430 -4.20 -13.86 -18.67
C LEU A 430 -3.30 -14.26 -19.84
N GLN A 431 -3.61 -13.87 -21.08
CA GLN A 431 -2.86 -14.28 -22.27
C GLN A 431 -2.61 -15.81 -22.30
N LEU A 432 -3.64 -16.59 -21.94
CA LEU A 432 -3.53 -18.05 -21.92
C LEU A 432 -3.47 -18.57 -23.37
N PRO A 433 -2.41 -19.29 -23.76
CA PRO A 433 -2.24 -19.74 -25.15
C PRO A 433 -3.36 -20.69 -25.55
N ALA A 434 -3.65 -20.78 -26.85
CA ALA A 434 -4.52 -21.77 -27.46
C ALA A 434 -3.70 -22.66 -28.43
N GLY A 435 -4.16 -23.89 -28.69
CA GLY A 435 -3.52 -24.79 -29.65
C GLY A 435 -3.01 -26.10 -29.03
N PRO A 436 -2.05 -26.78 -29.68
CA PRO A 436 -1.65 -28.15 -29.33
C PRO A 436 -0.96 -28.28 -27.97
N ASP A 437 -0.36 -27.20 -27.46
CA ASP A 437 0.28 -27.15 -26.14
C ASP A 437 -0.68 -26.80 -25.00
N VAL A 438 -1.97 -27.08 -25.18
CA VAL A 438 -3.00 -26.81 -24.18
C VAL A 438 -3.84 -28.07 -23.98
N LEU A 439 -4.03 -28.47 -22.73
CA LEU A 439 -5.06 -29.42 -22.36
C LEU A 439 -6.24 -28.68 -21.75
N GLU A 440 -7.41 -28.80 -22.36
CA GLU A 440 -8.65 -28.17 -21.89
C GLU A 440 -9.77 -29.20 -21.72
N TYR A 441 -10.49 -29.09 -20.60
CA TYR A 441 -11.76 -29.74 -20.33
C TYR A 441 -12.79 -28.66 -19.97
N ARG A 442 -13.97 -28.67 -20.60
CA ARG A 442 -15.03 -27.69 -20.37
C ARG A 442 -16.38 -28.40 -20.25
N ASP A 443 -17.09 -28.14 -19.16
CA ASP A 443 -18.50 -28.49 -18.94
C ASP A 443 -19.30 -27.19 -18.80
N LEU A 444 -19.86 -26.75 -19.92
CA LEU A 444 -20.64 -25.52 -20.01
C LEU A 444 -21.91 -25.55 -19.15
N ARG A 445 -22.51 -26.73 -18.91
CA ARG A 445 -23.73 -26.84 -18.11
C ARG A 445 -23.46 -26.60 -16.63
N ARG A 446 -22.31 -27.08 -16.15
CA ARG A 446 -21.88 -26.91 -14.74
C ARG A 446 -21.00 -25.68 -14.52
N GLY A 447 -20.67 -24.94 -15.59
CA GLY A 447 -19.74 -23.81 -15.52
C GLY A 447 -18.33 -24.24 -15.10
N LEU A 448 -17.94 -25.48 -15.43
CA LEU A 448 -16.63 -26.04 -15.10
C LEU A 448 -15.68 -25.93 -16.29
N MET A 449 -14.46 -25.49 -16.02
CA MET A 449 -13.34 -25.41 -16.93
C MET A 449 -12.09 -25.86 -16.19
N ARG A 450 -11.29 -26.69 -16.85
CA ARG A 450 -9.92 -26.99 -16.46
C ARG A 450 -9.03 -26.81 -17.68
N ARG A 451 -8.05 -25.94 -17.59
CA ARG A 451 -7.11 -25.64 -18.67
C ARG A 451 -5.70 -25.61 -18.11
N VAL A 452 -4.76 -26.27 -18.79
CA VAL A 452 -3.33 -26.17 -18.54
C VAL A 452 -2.61 -25.93 -19.85
N GLY A 453 -1.83 -24.85 -19.90
CA GLY A 453 -0.90 -24.56 -20.99
C GLY A 453 0.51 -25.04 -20.65
N TRP A 454 1.21 -25.54 -21.65
CA TRP A 454 2.55 -26.11 -21.52
C TRP A 454 3.58 -25.25 -22.23
N ARG A 455 4.78 -25.18 -21.68
CA ARG A 455 5.99 -24.74 -22.38
C ARG A 455 7.00 -25.88 -22.39
N THR A 456 7.74 -26.02 -23.49
CA THR A 456 8.87 -26.95 -23.56
C THR A 456 10.16 -26.16 -23.39
N GLN A 457 11.01 -26.60 -22.46
CA GLN A 457 12.36 -26.08 -22.27
C GLN A 457 13.27 -27.26 -22.01
N ASP A 458 14.42 -27.33 -22.69
CA ASP A 458 15.40 -28.41 -22.54
C ASP A 458 14.79 -29.82 -22.65
N ASP A 459 13.90 -30.01 -23.64
CA ASP A 459 13.10 -31.24 -23.88
C ASP A 459 12.19 -31.67 -22.72
N GLN A 460 12.00 -30.80 -21.73
CA GLN A 460 11.13 -31.01 -20.58
C GLN A 460 9.90 -30.13 -20.65
N SER A 461 8.75 -30.69 -20.23
CA SER A 461 7.49 -29.95 -20.18
C SER A 461 7.35 -29.21 -18.86
N HIS A 462 7.07 -27.92 -18.89
CA HIS A 462 6.72 -27.13 -17.72
C HIS A 462 5.30 -26.59 -17.87
N ILE A 463 4.61 -26.40 -16.75
CA ILE A 463 3.34 -25.67 -16.75
C ILE A 463 3.66 -24.20 -17.01
N ASP A 464 2.97 -23.60 -17.98
CA ASP A 464 3.13 -22.19 -18.35
C ASP A 464 1.90 -21.36 -17.92
N GLY A 465 0.75 -22.01 -17.76
CA GLY A 465 -0.44 -21.41 -17.19
C GLY A 465 -1.50 -22.44 -16.85
N LEU A 466 -2.43 -22.06 -15.98
CA LEU A 466 -3.57 -22.86 -15.57
C LEU A 466 -4.81 -22.00 -15.33
N LEU A 467 -5.97 -22.58 -15.58
CA LEU A 467 -7.27 -22.01 -15.23
C LEU A 467 -8.17 -23.17 -14.78
N LEU A 468 -8.54 -23.16 -13.51
CA LEU A 468 -9.27 -24.23 -12.86
C LEU A 468 -10.50 -23.62 -12.18
N THR A 469 -11.68 -24.09 -12.54
CA THR A 469 -12.92 -23.69 -11.88
C THR A 469 -13.55 -24.88 -11.18
N ALA A 470 -14.22 -24.63 -10.06
CA ALA A 470 -14.90 -25.67 -9.31
C ALA A 470 -16.12 -25.11 -8.56
N ALA A 471 -17.06 -25.99 -8.22
CA ALA A 471 -18.15 -25.63 -7.30
C ALA A 471 -17.59 -25.31 -5.89
N GLN A 472 -16.53 -25.99 -5.48
CA GLN A 472 -15.83 -25.78 -4.21
C GLN A 472 -14.31 -25.84 -4.42
N PRO A 473 -13.50 -25.09 -3.65
CA PRO A 473 -12.05 -25.17 -3.72
C PRO A 473 -11.55 -26.59 -3.39
N SER A 474 -10.50 -27.04 -4.08
CA SER A 474 -9.91 -28.35 -3.85
C SER A 474 -8.41 -28.27 -3.55
N ASP A 475 -7.92 -29.18 -2.70
CA ASP A 475 -6.48 -29.29 -2.40
C ASP A 475 -5.66 -29.76 -3.61
N ALA A 476 -6.29 -30.46 -4.54
CA ALA A 476 -5.67 -30.88 -5.81
C ALA A 476 -5.35 -29.67 -6.68
N ASP A 477 -6.27 -28.71 -6.82
CA ASP A 477 -6.04 -27.50 -7.60
C ASP A 477 -4.96 -26.61 -6.95
N ARG A 478 -4.95 -26.50 -5.61
CA ARG A 478 -3.88 -25.82 -4.87
C ARG A 478 -2.53 -26.51 -5.06
N SER A 479 -2.50 -27.84 -5.05
CA SER A 479 -1.28 -28.62 -5.29
C SER A 479 -0.74 -28.41 -6.71
N LEU A 480 -1.61 -28.39 -7.71
CA LEU A 480 -1.22 -28.14 -9.09
C LEU A 480 -0.65 -26.72 -9.27
N LEU A 481 -1.25 -25.72 -8.61
CA LEU A 481 -0.67 -24.37 -8.56
C LEU A 481 0.72 -24.38 -7.92
N THR A 482 0.90 -25.05 -6.78
CA THR A 482 2.21 -25.13 -6.11
C THR A 482 3.27 -25.76 -7.03
N LEU A 483 2.92 -26.81 -7.78
CA LEU A 483 3.82 -27.42 -8.76
C LEU A 483 4.16 -26.47 -9.90
N ALA A 484 3.19 -25.71 -10.41
CA ALA A 484 3.41 -24.72 -11.47
C ALA A 484 4.34 -23.59 -11.00
N LEU A 485 4.06 -23.01 -9.83
CA LEU A 485 4.84 -21.90 -9.27
C LEU A 485 6.26 -22.30 -8.86
N ALA A 486 6.52 -23.59 -8.63
CA ALA A 486 7.86 -24.08 -8.36
C ALA A 486 8.80 -23.98 -9.58
N GLY A 487 8.26 -23.72 -10.79
CA GLY A 487 9.05 -23.59 -12.03
C GLY A 487 9.67 -24.89 -12.54
N LYS A 488 9.50 -26.00 -11.80
CA LYS A 488 10.13 -27.29 -12.09
C LYS A 488 9.47 -28.02 -13.28
N PRO A 489 10.22 -28.92 -13.95
CA PRO A 489 9.67 -29.82 -14.95
C PRO A 489 8.49 -30.61 -14.40
N TRP A 490 7.44 -30.74 -15.21
CA TRP A 490 6.30 -31.59 -14.91
C TRP A 490 6.72 -33.06 -14.96
N PRO A 491 6.57 -33.83 -13.87
CA PRO A 491 7.13 -35.17 -13.77
C PRO A 491 6.29 -36.26 -14.46
N GLY A 492 5.05 -35.95 -14.86
CA GLY A 492 4.10 -36.92 -15.41
C GLY A 492 3.76 -36.73 -16.89
N ALA A 493 2.84 -37.55 -17.40
CA ALA A 493 2.26 -37.31 -18.71
C ALA A 493 1.38 -36.04 -18.69
N ARG A 494 1.42 -35.22 -19.75
CA ARG A 494 0.57 -34.01 -19.87
C ARG A 494 -0.92 -34.31 -19.71
N LEU A 495 -1.38 -35.45 -20.24
CA LEU A 495 -2.78 -35.89 -20.16
C LEU A 495 -3.24 -36.27 -18.74
N ALA A 496 -2.30 -36.52 -17.81
CA ALA A 496 -2.59 -36.88 -16.43
C ALA A 496 -2.61 -35.67 -15.49
N VAL A 497 -2.45 -34.44 -15.99
CA VAL A 497 -2.32 -33.22 -15.14
C VAL A 497 -3.55 -32.91 -14.29
N PHE A 498 -4.73 -33.39 -14.67
CA PHE A 498 -5.95 -33.24 -13.88
C PHE A 498 -6.20 -34.40 -12.90
N ALA A 499 -5.35 -35.43 -12.92
CA ALA A 499 -5.40 -36.45 -11.88
C ALA A 499 -4.97 -35.85 -10.53
N PRO A 500 -5.50 -36.35 -9.40
CA PRO A 500 -5.12 -35.85 -8.08
C PRO A 500 -3.61 -36.00 -7.85
N THR A 501 -2.89 -34.88 -7.82
CA THR A 501 -1.47 -34.82 -7.46
C THR A 501 -1.32 -34.11 -6.13
N ARG A 502 -0.48 -34.66 -5.24
CA ARG A 502 -0.18 -34.04 -3.94
C ARG A 502 1.16 -33.33 -4.02
N ALA A 503 1.14 -32.00 -3.93
CA ALA A 503 2.36 -31.23 -3.75
C ALA A 503 2.71 -31.16 -2.27
N ALA A 504 4.01 -31.15 -1.95
CA ALA A 504 4.44 -30.75 -0.61
C ALA A 504 4.06 -29.26 -0.40
N PRO A 505 3.58 -28.86 0.79
CA PRO A 505 3.37 -27.45 1.09
C PRO A 505 4.67 -26.66 0.89
N SER A 506 4.57 -25.44 0.35
CA SER A 506 5.70 -24.54 0.29
C SER A 506 6.05 -24.03 1.69
N ASP A 507 7.34 -24.02 2.04
CA ASP A 507 7.78 -23.46 3.31
C ASP A 507 7.57 -21.92 3.33
N PRO A 508 6.99 -21.35 4.40
CA PRO A 508 6.83 -19.91 4.51
C PRO A 508 8.17 -19.16 4.43
N ILE A 509 8.23 -18.08 3.66
CA ILE A 509 9.40 -17.21 3.60
C ILE A 509 9.42 -16.28 4.81
N VAL A 510 10.50 -16.36 5.58
CA VAL A 510 10.72 -15.51 6.77
C VAL A 510 11.55 -14.28 6.38
N CYS A 511 12.59 -14.44 5.55
CA CYS A 511 13.41 -13.33 5.07
C CYS A 511 13.25 -13.17 3.56
N THR A 512 12.49 -12.17 3.12
CA THR A 512 12.24 -11.89 1.70
C THR A 512 13.51 -11.44 0.97
N CYS A 513 14.36 -10.63 1.59
CA CYS A 513 15.58 -10.12 0.95
C CYS A 513 16.54 -11.24 0.52
N MET A 514 16.66 -12.28 1.33
CA MET A 514 17.57 -13.42 1.10
C MET A 514 16.82 -14.69 0.72
N HIS A 515 15.51 -14.61 0.49
CA HIS A 515 14.62 -15.75 0.19
C HIS A 515 14.76 -16.94 1.16
N VAL A 516 14.92 -16.67 2.46
CA VAL A 516 15.11 -17.72 3.49
C VAL A 516 13.78 -18.21 4.04
N THR A 517 13.58 -19.53 4.00
CA THR A 517 12.38 -20.22 4.47
C THR A 517 12.40 -20.50 5.97
N ALA A 518 11.22 -20.68 6.56
CA ALA A 518 11.07 -21.09 7.95
C ALA A 518 11.75 -22.43 8.22
N ARG A 519 11.65 -23.41 7.30
CA ARG A 519 12.31 -24.71 7.43
C ARG A 519 13.83 -24.58 7.50
N ALA A 520 14.46 -23.79 6.63
CA ALA A 520 15.90 -23.56 6.68
C ALA A 520 16.35 -22.97 8.02
N ILE A 521 15.55 -22.04 8.58
CA ILE A 521 15.79 -21.47 9.90
C ILE A 521 15.63 -22.52 11.00
N HIS A 522 14.56 -23.31 10.98
CA HIS A 522 14.34 -24.38 11.96
C HIS A 522 15.44 -25.44 11.93
N THR A 523 15.87 -25.88 10.75
CA THR A 523 17.02 -26.79 10.60
C THR A 523 18.26 -26.20 11.25
N ALA A 524 18.61 -24.94 10.94
CA ALA A 524 19.77 -24.30 11.54
C ALA A 524 19.64 -24.13 13.07
N ILE A 525 18.45 -23.80 13.59
CA ILE A 525 18.19 -23.69 15.04
C ILE A 525 18.34 -25.06 15.72
N ASN A 526 17.86 -26.13 15.09
CA ASN A 526 18.02 -27.49 15.59
C ASN A 526 19.50 -27.91 15.62
N ASP A 527 20.29 -27.42 14.67
CA ASP A 527 21.76 -27.54 14.65
C ASP A 527 22.48 -26.59 15.64
N GLY A 528 21.72 -25.93 16.52
CA GLY A 528 22.24 -25.08 17.59
C GLY A 528 22.44 -23.61 17.22
N ALA A 529 21.97 -23.14 16.06
CA ALA A 529 22.15 -21.75 15.64
C ALA A 529 21.33 -20.75 16.48
N ASP A 530 21.98 -19.70 16.98
CA ASP A 530 21.34 -18.49 17.49
C ASP A 530 21.09 -17.45 16.37
N VAL A 531 20.53 -16.29 16.71
CA VAL A 531 20.22 -15.23 15.74
C VAL A 531 21.47 -14.72 15.00
N ALA A 532 22.62 -14.65 15.67
CA ALA A 532 23.87 -14.20 15.04
C ALA A 532 24.38 -15.26 14.05
N GLN A 533 24.30 -16.53 14.42
CA GLN A 533 24.68 -17.64 13.55
C GLN A 533 23.71 -17.81 12.37
N LEU A 534 22.42 -17.55 12.55
CA LEU A 534 21.43 -17.51 11.45
C LEU A 534 21.76 -16.41 10.43
N LYS A 535 22.17 -15.22 10.89
CA LYS A 535 22.63 -14.13 10.02
C LYS A 535 23.86 -14.54 9.22
N GLN A 536 24.82 -15.22 9.85
CA GLN A 536 26.05 -15.65 9.20
C GLN A 536 25.82 -16.79 8.20
N ARG A 537 25.04 -17.82 8.59
CA ARG A 537 24.83 -19.04 7.78
C ARG A 537 23.83 -18.84 6.64
N LEU A 538 22.73 -18.15 6.90
CA LEU A 538 21.61 -18.02 5.96
C LEU A 538 21.50 -16.60 5.36
N GLY A 539 22.29 -15.64 5.84
CA GLY A 539 22.19 -14.22 5.44
C GLY A 539 20.92 -13.51 5.93
N CYS A 540 19.96 -14.21 6.55
CA CYS A 540 18.71 -13.60 6.97
C CYS A 540 18.93 -12.49 8.02
N GLY A 541 18.32 -11.32 7.81
CA GLY A 541 18.42 -10.20 8.75
C GLY A 541 19.68 -9.34 8.63
N THR A 542 20.47 -9.49 7.56
CA THR A 542 21.66 -8.64 7.29
C THR A 542 21.37 -7.45 6.37
N ILE A 543 20.34 -7.55 5.51
CA ILE A 543 20.00 -6.50 4.53
C ILE A 543 19.12 -5.42 5.14
N CYS A 544 17.85 -5.72 5.41
CA CYS A 544 16.88 -4.75 5.95
C CYS A 544 16.61 -4.91 7.44
N GLY A 545 17.07 -6.01 8.05
CA GLY A 545 16.84 -6.35 9.46
C GLY A 545 15.38 -6.66 9.86
N SER A 546 14.44 -6.61 8.93
CA SER A 546 13.00 -6.65 9.23
C SER A 546 12.51 -8.01 9.77
N CYS A 547 13.20 -9.10 9.44
CA CYS A 547 12.89 -10.43 9.96
C CYS A 547 13.46 -10.71 11.37
N ILE A 548 14.34 -9.85 11.90
CA ILE A 548 15.04 -10.07 13.18
C ILE A 548 14.08 -10.37 14.35
N PRO A 549 12.98 -9.63 14.56
CA PRO A 549 12.07 -9.94 15.67
C PRO A 549 11.48 -11.35 15.59
N GLN A 550 11.11 -11.81 14.39
CA GLN A 550 10.60 -13.16 14.17
C GLN A 550 11.70 -14.20 14.41
N LEU A 551 12.93 -13.97 13.93
CA LEU A 551 14.07 -14.85 14.20
C LEU A 551 14.32 -14.98 15.71
N THR A 552 14.32 -13.86 16.44
CA THR A 552 14.47 -13.86 17.90
C THR A 552 13.38 -14.66 18.60
N ARG A 553 12.13 -14.58 18.12
CA ARG A 553 11.03 -15.39 18.66
C ARG A 553 11.25 -16.88 18.39
N LEU A 554 11.59 -17.26 17.16
CA LEU A 554 11.83 -18.66 16.77
C LEU A 554 12.97 -19.29 17.58
N CYS A 555 14.08 -18.56 17.79
CA CYS A 555 15.19 -19.03 18.62
C CYS A 555 14.84 -19.15 20.12
N ARG A 556 13.79 -18.47 20.59
CA ARG A 556 13.33 -18.52 21.99
C ARG A 556 12.28 -19.60 22.24
N GLN A 557 11.66 -20.15 21.19
CA GLN A 557 10.71 -21.25 21.34
C GLN A 557 11.46 -22.51 21.80
N PRO A 558 10.87 -23.31 22.71
CA PRO A 558 11.46 -24.57 23.12
C PRO A 558 11.69 -25.44 21.88
N ARG A 559 12.88 -26.04 21.78
CA ARG A 559 13.20 -26.97 20.67
C ARG A 559 12.15 -28.08 20.70
N LEU A 560 11.40 -28.23 19.61
CA LEU A 560 10.53 -29.39 19.42
C LEU A 560 11.46 -30.61 19.43
N ALA A 561 11.31 -31.44 20.46
CA ALA A 561 12.08 -32.68 20.64
C ALA A 561 11.72 -33.71 19.56
#